data_AF-A0A536SPM6-F1
#
_entry.id   AF-A0A536SPM6-F1
#
_cell.length_a   1.000
_cell.length_b   1.000
_cell.length_c   1.000
_cell.angle_alpha   90.00
_cell.angle_beta   90.00
_cell.angle_gamma   90.00
#
_symmetry.space_group_name_H-M   'P 1'
#
loop_
_entity.id
_entity.type
_entity.pdbx_description
1 polymer ?
#
loop_
_entity_poly.entity_id
_entity_poly.type
_entity_poly.pdbx_seq_one_letter_code
_entity_poly.pdbx_strand_id
1 'polypeptide(L)'
;MGVLRIYRLSGGCAGCILRMQKKERPMKLELKQGAVKLGPNQTLKVVDAAGSTVCALEGAVWITEENDAKDVVLQPGGCYRLRRAGVAIVNSLGGEAAVSLT
;
A
#
# COMPACT_ATOMS: atom_id res chain seq x y z
N MET A 1 12.09 -13.87 -11.87
CA MET A 1 12.19 -12.41 -11.64
C MET A 1 10.79 -11.82 -11.90
N GLY A 2 9.94 -11.82 -10.88
CA GLY A 2 8.55 -11.37 -11.00
C GLY A 2 8.48 -9.85 -10.98
N VAL A 3 7.69 -9.26 -11.88
CA VAL A 3 7.42 -7.81 -11.85
C VAL A 3 6.37 -7.56 -10.78
N LEU A 4 6.78 -6.92 -9.69
CA LEU A 4 5.88 -6.50 -8.63
C LEU A 4 4.89 -5.46 -9.17
N ARG A 5 3.59 -5.77 -9.10
CA ARG A 5 2.55 -4.85 -9.58
C ARG A 5 2.00 -4.06 -8.42
N ILE A 6 2.13 -2.75 -8.50
CA ILE A 6 1.70 -1.83 -7.47
C ILE A 6 0.63 -0.90 -8.04
N TYR A 7 -0.48 -0.78 -7.31
CA TYR A 7 -1.60 0.09 -7.68
C TYR A 7 -1.90 1.07 -6.56
N ARG A 8 -1.90 2.35 -6.88
CA ARG A 8 -2.27 3.41 -5.93
C ARG A 8 -3.76 3.70 -6.07
N LEU A 9 -4.50 3.54 -4.98
CA LEU A 9 -5.89 3.98 -4.90
C LEU A 9 -5.92 5.44 -4.42
N SER A 10 -6.70 6.28 -5.08
CA SER A 10 -6.91 7.67 -4.65
C SER A 10 -8.19 7.77 -3.83
N GLY A 11 -8.06 8.07 -2.54
CA GLY A 11 -9.19 8.51 -1.71
C GLY A 11 -9.69 9.85 -2.21
N GLY A 12 -10.98 9.96 -2.52
CA GLY A 12 -11.61 11.24 -2.86
C GLY A 12 -11.92 12.05 -1.60
N CYS A 13 -11.76 13.36 -1.68
CA CYS A 13 -12.07 14.33 -0.62
C CYS A 13 -13.52 14.18 -0.12
N ALA A 14 -13.72 14.32 1.20
CA ALA A 14 -15.03 14.24 1.85
C ALA A 14 -15.87 15.48 1.53
N GLY A 15 -17.08 15.27 0.99
CA GLY A 15 -18.11 16.31 0.83
C GLY A 15 -18.90 16.19 -0.46
N CYS A 16 -19.97 15.38 -0.42
CA CYS A 16 -21.24 15.43 -1.20
C CYS A 16 -21.75 14.02 -1.48
N ILE A 17 -23.02 13.78 -1.15
CA ILE A 17 -23.80 12.58 -1.49
C ILE A 17 -24.15 12.64 -2.99
N LEU A 18 -23.14 12.56 -3.85
CA LEU A 18 -23.33 12.20 -5.25
C LEU A 18 -22.66 10.85 -5.44
N ARG A 19 -23.43 9.88 -5.92
CA ARG A 19 -22.99 8.54 -6.31
C ARG A 19 -22.05 8.68 -7.51
N MET A 20 -20.83 9.18 -7.27
CA MET A 20 -19.79 9.27 -8.28
C MET A 20 -19.30 7.86 -8.54
N GLN A 21 -19.62 7.35 -9.72
CA GLN A 21 -18.91 6.25 -10.35
C GLN A 21 -17.46 6.71 -10.57
N LYS A 22 -16.65 6.74 -9.50
CA LYS A 22 -15.23 7.05 -9.59
C LYS A 22 -14.61 5.88 -10.32
N LYS A 23 -14.46 6.01 -11.64
CA LYS A 23 -13.79 5.02 -12.49
C LYS A 23 -12.36 4.92 -11.99
N GLU A 24 -12.12 3.97 -11.09
CA GLU A 24 -10.79 3.63 -10.61
C GLU A 24 -9.98 3.26 -11.84
N ARG A 25 -9.14 4.18 -12.32
CA ARG A 25 -8.15 3.88 -13.34
C ARG A 25 -6.97 3.29 -12.58
N PRO A 26 -6.78 1.96 -12.57
CA PRO A 26 -5.61 1.38 -11.92
C PRO A 26 -4.36 1.97 -12.58
N MET A 27 -3.65 2.82 -11.84
CA MET A 27 -2.33 3.27 -12.28
C MET A 27 -1.34 2.18 -11.89
N LYS A 28 -0.71 1.58 -12.90
CA LYS A 28 0.33 0.58 -12.73
C LYS A 28 1.65 1.31 -12.46
N LEU A 29 2.21 1.12 -11.27
CA LEU A 29 3.55 1.58 -10.95
C LEU A 29 4.49 0.38 -10.93
N GLU A 30 5.52 0.39 -11.78
CA GLU A 30 6.62 -0.59 -11.75
C GLU A 30 7.79 0.04 -11.00
N LEU A 31 8.03 -0.41 -9.76
CA LEU A 31 9.18 0.03 -8.97
C LEU A 31 10.35 -0.94 -9.22
N LYS A 32 11.43 -0.43 -9.82
CA LYS A 32 12.68 -1.20 -9.95
C LYS A 32 13.53 -1.12 -8.68
N GLN A 33 13.51 0.04 -8.00
CA GLN A 33 14.11 0.37 -6.71
C GLN A 33 13.59 1.78 -6.33
N GLY A 34 13.07 1.97 -5.11
CA GLY A 34 12.64 3.30 -4.65
C GLY A 34 11.55 3.29 -3.58
N ALA A 35 11.26 4.47 -3.04
CA ALA A 35 10.20 4.69 -2.07
C ALA A 35 8.91 5.20 -2.74
N VAL A 36 7.76 4.74 -2.27
CA VAL A 36 6.44 5.26 -2.61
C VAL A 36 5.97 6.17 -1.48
N LYS A 37 5.83 7.46 -1.75
CA LYS A 37 5.12 8.37 -0.85
C LYS A 37 3.62 8.10 -0.92
N LEU A 38 2.94 7.97 0.20
CA LEU A 38 1.50 7.81 0.36
C LEU A 38 0.95 9.09 1.00
N GLY A 39 -0.06 9.70 0.38
CA GLY A 39 -0.81 10.80 1.01
C GLY A 39 -1.67 10.28 2.17
N PRO A 40 -2.37 11.14 2.91
CA PRO A 40 -3.24 10.71 4.00
C PRO A 40 -4.34 9.75 3.53
N ASN A 41 -4.58 8.67 4.27
CA ASN A 41 -5.56 7.62 3.96
C ASN A 41 -5.37 6.98 2.57
N GLN A 42 -4.15 7.01 2.04
CA GLN A 42 -3.86 6.49 0.73
C GLN A 42 -3.47 5.02 0.80
N THR A 43 -4.09 4.23 -0.08
CA THR A 43 -3.86 2.80 -0.18
C THR A 43 -3.01 2.44 -1.38
N LEU A 44 -2.03 1.59 -1.13
CA LEU A 44 -1.21 0.90 -2.09
C LEU A 44 -1.63 -0.57 -2.11
N LYS A 45 -2.01 -1.09 -3.29
CA LYS A 45 -2.19 -2.52 -3.51
C LYS A 45 -0.88 -3.07 -4.07
N VAL A 46 -0.40 -4.15 -3.49
CA VAL A 46 0.85 -4.80 -3.83
C VAL A 46 0.50 -6.25 -4.19
N VAL A 47 0.71 -6.64 -5.44
CA VAL A 47 0.21 -7.92 -5.98
C VAL A 47 1.36 -8.88 -6.27
N ASP A 48 1.17 -10.15 -5.90
CA ASP A 48 2.12 -11.26 -6.08
C ASP A 48 3.49 -11.00 -5.43
N ALA A 49 3.45 -10.49 -4.20
CA ALA A 49 4.61 -9.95 -3.49
C ALA A 49 5.10 -10.80 -2.32
N ALA A 50 4.67 -12.06 -2.27
CA ALA A 50 5.10 -12.98 -1.22
C ALA A 50 6.63 -13.07 -1.17
N GLY A 51 7.20 -12.89 0.02
CA GLY A 51 8.65 -12.87 0.22
C GLY A 51 9.29 -11.49 0.06
N SER A 52 8.59 -10.48 -0.44
CA SER A 52 9.06 -9.08 -0.42
C SER A 52 8.98 -8.49 0.99
N THR A 53 9.85 -7.53 1.27
CA THR A 53 9.85 -6.76 2.53
C THR A 53 9.32 -5.36 2.28
N VAL A 54 8.32 -4.97 3.05
CA VAL A 54 7.81 -3.60 3.11
C VAL A 54 8.44 -2.91 4.30
N CYS A 55 9.06 -1.75 4.10
CA CYS A 55 9.58 -0.92 5.19
C CYS A 55 8.90 0.43 5.19
N ALA A 56 8.46 0.88 6.37
CA ALA A 56 7.97 2.24 6.60
C ALA A 56 9.17 3.16 6.80
N LEU A 57 9.49 3.98 5.79
CA LEU A 57 10.59 4.94 5.86
C LEU A 57 10.18 6.20 6.62
N GLU A 58 8.97 6.68 6.35
CA GLU A 58 8.36 7.85 6.99
C GLU A 58 6.89 7.54 7.31
N GLY A 59 6.37 8.13 8.37
CA GLY A 59 4.98 7.91 8.81
C GLY A 59 4.71 6.46 9.25
N ALA A 60 3.50 6.23 9.77
CA ALA A 60 3.04 4.89 10.11
C ALA A 60 2.24 4.30 8.94
N VAL A 61 2.30 2.98 8.77
CA VAL A 61 1.46 2.27 7.80
C VAL A 61 0.80 1.06 8.41
N TRP A 62 -0.39 0.75 7.89
CA TRP A 62 -1.12 -0.47 8.17
C TRP A 62 -1.04 -1.40 6.96
N ILE A 63 -0.78 -2.69 7.21
CA ILE A 63 -0.66 -3.74 6.21
C ILE A 63 -1.67 -4.84 6.51
N THR A 64 -2.44 -5.23 5.49
CA THR A 64 -3.30 -6.42 5.49
C THR A 64 -2.89 -7.32 4.33
N GLU A 65 -2.70 -8.61 4.59
CA GLU A 65 -2.45 -9.60 3.55
C GLU A 65 -3.72 -10.40 3.24
N GLU A 66 -3.94 -10.70 1.97
CA GLU A 66 -5.01 -11.60 1.56
C GLU A 66 -4.87 -12.96 2.26
N ASN A 67 -5.99 -13.50 2.73
CA ASN A 67 -6.06 -14.77 3.48
C ASN A 67 -5.24 -14.76 4.80
N ASP A 68 -4.95 -13.59 5.36
CA ASP A 68 -4.46 -13.44 6.74
C ASP A 68 -5.43 -12.59 7.56
N ALA A 69 -5.83 -13.09 8.72
CA ALA A 69 -6.72 -12.38 9.64
C ALA A 69 -5.99 -11.35 10.50
N LYS A 70 -4.65 -11.32 10.44
CA LYS A 70 -3.82 -10.42 11.25
C LYS A 70 -3.36 -9.24 10.43
N ASP A 71 -3.70 -8.08 10.96
CA ASP A 71 -3.17 -6.80 10.51
C ASP A 71 -1.81 -6.51 11.15
N VAL A 72 -0.96 -5.82 10.40
CA VAL A 72 0.35 -5.37 10.87
C VAL A 72 0.42 -3.86 10.79
N VAL A 73 0.82 -3.22 11.88
CA VAL A 73 1.11 -1.78 11.90
C VAL A 73 2.61 -1.59 12.01
N LEU A 74 3.19 -0.84 11.07
CA LEU A 74 4.58 -0.43 11.09
C LEU A 74 4.68 1.03 11.50
N GLN A 75 5.49 1.28 12.53
CA GLN A 75 5.99 2.61 12.85
C GLN A 75 7.14 2.98 11.89
N PRO A 76 7.52 4.27 11.78
CA PRO A 76 8.71 4.67 11.02
C PRO A 76 9.94 3.86 11.42
N GLY A 77 10.69 3.38 10.42
CA GLY A 77 11.82 2.46 10.56
C GLY A 77 11.45 0.98 10.67
N GLY A 78 10.16 0.66 10.86
CA GLY A 78 9.67 -0.71 10.94
C GLY A 78 9.62 -1.38 9.57
N CYS A 79 9.93 -2.68 9.54
CA CYS A 79 9.85 -3.50 8.34
C CYS A 79 9.05 -4.77 8.59
N TYR A 80 8.33 -5.24 7.57
CA TYR A 80 7.56 -6.46 7.60
C TYR A 80 7.71 -7.23 6.28
N ARG A 81 7.94 -8.54 6.41
CA ARG A 81 8.01 -9.46 5.27
C ARG A 81 6.59 -9.92 4.93
N LEU A 82 6.15 -9.70 3.70
CA LEU A 82 4.91 -10.26 3.19
C LEU A 82 5.05 -11.79 3.10
N ARG A 83 4.08 -12.50 3.66
CA ARG A 83 4.08 -13.97 3.81
C ARG A 83 3.09 -14.65 2.89
N ARG A 84 2.02 -13.97 2.48
CA ARG A 84 0.93 -14.56 1.68
C ARG A 84 1.12 -14.24 0.20
N ALA A 85 0.77 -15.20 -0.63
CA ALA A 85 0.57 -14.96 -2.06
C ALA A 85 -0.74 -14.19 -2.30
N GLY A 86 -0.86 -13.52 -3.43
CA GLY A 86 -2.01 -12.68 -3.76
C GLY A 86 -1.76 -11.21 -3.45
N VAL A 87 -2.77 -10.52 -2.91
CA VAL A 87 -2.73 -9.07 -2.69
C VAL A 87 -2.37 -8.70 -1.24
N ALA A 88 -1.41 -7.81 -1.07
CA ALA A 88 -1.21 -7.07 0.17
C ALA A 88 -1.69 -5.62 0.00
N ILE A 89 -2.41 -5.12 1.00
CA ILE A 89 -2.87 -3.75 1.10
C ILE A 89 -1.95 -3.02 2.06
N VAL A 90 -1.33 -1.92 1.64
CA VAL A 90 -0.53 -1.03 2.49
C VAL A 90 -1.21 0.34 2.49
N ASN A 91 -1.63 0.81 3.65
CA ASN A 91 -2.33 2.08 3.81
C ASN A 91 -1.56 3.01 4.76
N SER A 92 -1.53 4.30 4.46
CA SER A 92 -0.95 5.30 5.36
C SER A 92 -1.86 5.52 6.58
N LEU A 93 -1.29 5.39 7.78
CA LEU A 93 -2.01 5.49 9.03
C LEU A 93 -1.72 6.83 9.71
N GLY A 94 -2.75 7.64 9.93
CA GLY A 94 -2.66 8.89 10.71
C GLY A 94 -2.01 10.08 9.98
N GLY A 95 -1.57 9.94 8.74
CA GLY A 95 -0.95 11.03 7.98
C GLY A 95 -0.32 10.56 6.67
N GLU A 96 0.63 11.35 6.17
CA GLU A 96 1.49 10.93 5.06
C GLU A 96 2.47 9.85 5.52
N ALA A 97 2.84 8.97 4.59
CA ALA A 97 3.84 7.94 4.84
C ALA A 97 4.73 7.74 3.61
N ALA A 98 5.90 7.11 3.78
CA ALA A 98 6.73 6.66 2.67
C ALA A 98 7.13 5.22 2.92
N VAL A 99 6.96 4.35 1.91
CA VAL A 99 7.30 2.93 2.01
C VAL A 99 8.26 2.49 0.92
N SER A 100 9.22 1.63 1.24
CA SER A 100 10.00 0.89 0.24
C SER A 100 9.54 -0.56 0.16
N LEU A 101 9.74 -1.16 -1.01
CA LEU A 101 9.52 -2.58 -1.25
C LEU A 101 10.78 -3.19 -1.87
N THR A 102 11.28 -4.26 -1.27
CA THR A 102 12.48 -5.01 -1.69
C THR A 102 12.19 -6.49 -1.81
#